data_AF-A0A1N7JIC3-F1
#
_entry.id   AF-A0A1N7JIC3-F1
#
_cell.length_a   1.000
_cell.length_b   1.000
_cell.length_c   1.000
_cell.angle_alpha   90.00
_cell.angle_beta   90.00
_cell.angle_gamma   90.00
#
_symmetry.space_group_name_H-M   'P 1'
#
loop_
_entity.id
_entity.type
_entity.pdbx_description
1 polymer ?
#
loop_
_entity_poly.entity_id
_entity_poly.type
_entity_poly.pdbx_seq_one_letter_code
_entity_poly.pdbx_strand_id
1 'polypeptide(L)'
;MSGGSWWPRTALTAWGVLLVGALTWPFLMSFASPSAAFALRDMMVLPHPALTHAAVGFGDLAARNAPQDGVLAAVGTLVPATWFVAALMVAGAGAAAWVGAQVGSRPWTRAAAMTVAVWNPFVVERLLQGQWSLALAAWLLPAVALCRGPGQLLAICGASLTPTGGIFALLTSLTTTRPTTFFSLAACLPWMVPALLGGVGAGAGSGTASADSAAAFAPRAETFTGTLGALLGLGGIWNAGVVPPSRSAGFALAGVVLFAVLCLAWRHVPRPLLALAACGFAVPLVSWLLPGAMAWFVSTIPGGGLLRDAQKFVALALPAFVVAAARLDRVDLRLPAVALLLAVVQVPDAPRAVAALAPVHVTVPDVDHRGRDIFFDGRPHLLTRPDGIPIVDPATKAMNVVESGELIVDGTVVDHPSPRWRATADIFGTVPRPESLSDSASGGDPAVQRYYSDPQVALVVYPDGSVEDTGYPARALPRAGIALLLLWFLLPLLAAVLFFVRLRRPIPRERA
;
A
#
# COMPACT_ATOMS: atom_id res chain seq x y z
N MET A 1 30.52 3.25 37.50
CA MET A 1 29.12 3.32 37.06
C MET A 1 28.88 4.73 36.54
N SER A 2 29.01 4.96 35.23
CA SER A 2 28.88 6.29 34.61
C SER A 2 27.40 6.69 34.52
N GLY A 3 27.00 7.64 35.36
CA GLY A 3 25.68 8.28 35.34
C GLY A 3 25.47 9.11 34.08
N GLY A 4 25.19 8.43 32.95
CA GLY A 4 24.70 9.10 31.76
C GLY A 4 23.37 9.78 32.09
N SER A 5 23.29 11.10 31.90
CA SER A 5 22.07 11.88 32.11
C SER A 5 20.90 11.16 31.46
N TRP A 6 19.86 10.84 32.23
CA TRP A 6 18.63 10.19 31.76
C TRP A 6 17.86 11.08 30.76
N TRP A 7 18.06 12.39 30.84
CA TRP A 7 17.40 13.43 30.05
C TRP A 7 17.39 13.23 28.53
N PRO A 8 18.50 12.93 27.83
CA PRO A 8 18.51 12.76 26.38
C PRO A 8 17.80 11.49 25.93
N ARG A 9 17.76 10.43 26.76
CA ARG A 9 17.03 9.21 26.43
C ARG A 9 15.53 9.44 26.54
N THR A 10 15.08 10.07 27.62
CA THR A 10 13.66 10.43 27.79
C THR A 10 13.19 11.36 26.68
N ALA A 11 13.97 12.38 26.32
CA ALA A 11 13.63 13.30 25.23
C ALA A 11 13.52 12.60 23.87
N LEU A 12 14.43 11.66 23.56
CA LEU A 12 14.36 10.88 22.33
C LEU A 12 13.15 9.95 22.30
N THR A 13 12.84 9.27 23.41
CA THR A 13 11.64 8.43 23.51
C THR A 13 10.38 9.27 23.35
N ALA A 14 10.29 10.42 24.02
CA ALA A 14 9.18 11.35 23.88
C ALA A 14 9.03 11.85 22.44
N TRP A 15 10.14 12.17 21.76
CA TRP A 15 10.14 12.55 20.35
C TRP A 15 9.61 11.43 19.45
N GLY A 16 10.06 10.19 19.65
CA GLY A 16 9.55 9.04 18.91
C GLY A 16 8.05 8.80 19.13
N VAL A 17 7.60 8.86 20.38
CA VAL A 17 6.17 8.76 20.73
C VAL A 17 5.36 9.87 20.10
N LEU A 18 5.87 11.11 20.10
CA LEU A 18 5.22 12.25 19.46
C LEU A 18 5.06 12.03 17.95
N LEU A 19 6.13 11.65 17.25
CA LEU A 19 6.08 11.40 15.79
C LEU A 19 5.07 10.29 15.44
N VAL A 20 5.14 9.17 16.15
CA VAL A 20 4.25 8.01 15.93
C VAL A 20 2.81 8.39 16.25
N GLY A 21 2.56 8.95 17.44
CA GLY A 21 1.22 9.35 17.86
C GLY A 21 0.61 10.38 16.91
N ALA A 22 1.38 11.38 16.48
CA ALA A 22 0.91 12.44 15.61
C ALA A 22 0.43 11.95 14.23
N LEU A 23 1.00 10.87 13.69
CA LEU A 23 0.58 10.30 12.41
C LEU A 23 -0.37 9.10 12.53
N THR A 24 -0.50 8.51 13.72
CA THR A 24 -1.31 7.29 13.93
C THR A 24 -2.51 7.47 14.85
N TRP A 25 -2.70 8.65 15.47
CA TRP A 25 -3.83 8.91 16.36
C TRP A 25 -5.23 8.62 15.77
N PRO A 26 -5.54 8.85 14.47
CA PRO A 26 -6.86 8.54 13.93
C PRO A 26 -7.14 7.04 14.00
N PHE A 27 -6.11 6.20 13.79
CA PHE A 27 -6.26 4.75 13.90
C PHE A 27 -6.55 4.31 15.33
N LEU A 28 -5.95 4.97 16.33
CA LEU A 28 -6.20 4.69 17.75
C LEU A 28 -7.65 4.95 18.16
N MET A 29 -8.37 5.83 17.46
CA MET A 29 -9.80 6.05 17.72
C MET A 29 -10.66 4.81 17.45
N SER A 30 -10.20 3.87 16.62
CA SER A 30 -10.94 2.61 16.36
C SER A 30 -11.16 1.77 17.62
N PHE A 31 -10.28 1.87 18.61
CA PHE A 31 -10.46 1.19 19.90
C PHE A 31 -11.66 1.71 20.68
N ALA A 32 -12.05 2.97 20.48
CA ALA A 32 -13.23 3.58 21.08
C ALA A 32 -14.51 3.39 20.23
N SER A 33 -14.40 2.89 19.00
CA SER A 33 -15.53 2.73 18.06
C SER A 33 -15.43 1.39 17.33
N PRO A 34 -15.72 0.26 18.01
CA PRO A 34 -15.48 -1.09 17.49
C PRO A 34 -16.30 -1.43 16.25
N SER A 35 -17.44 -0.77 16.03
CA SER A 35 -18.31 -0.96 14.86
C SER A 35 -18.04 0.01 13.71
N ALA A 36 -17.13 0.97 13.88
CA ALA A 36 -16.78 1.92 12.83
C ALA A 36 -15.73 1.32 11.88
N ALA A 37 -15.81 1.69 10.60
CA ALA A 37 -14.90 1.28 9.55
C ALA A 37 -13.87 2.37 9.26
N PHE A 38 -12.73 2.00 8.69
CA PHE A 38 -11.88 2.97 8.01
C PHE A 38 -12.31 3.07 6.55
N ALA A 39 -12.84 4.22 6.15
CA ALA A 39 -13.33 4.46 4.80
C ALA A 39 -12.80 5.80 4.27
N LEU A 40 -11.80 5.75 3.41
CA LEU A 40 -11.18 6.92 2.80
C LEU A 40 -10.54 6.54 1.46
N ARG A 41 -11.14 6.95 0.34
CA ARG A 41 -10.63 6.69 -1.01
C ARG A 41 -10.37 5.19 -1.23
N ASP A 42 -9.11 4.79 -1.36
CA ASP A 42 -8.70 3.40 -1.58
C ASP A 42 -8.86 2.52 -0.32
N MET A 43 -9.01 3.13 0.86
CA MET A 43 -9.18 2.42 2.12
C MET A 43 -10.64 2.07 2.35
N MET A 44 -10.92 0.78 2.47
CA MET A 44 -12.15 0.25 3.05
C MET A 44 -11.82 -0.93 3.96
N VAL A 45 -11.86 -0.71 5.28
CA VAL A 45 -11.63 -1.72 6.31
C VAL A 45 -12.84 -1.76 7.21
N LEU A 46 -13.69 -2.77 6.99
CA LEU A 46 -14.79 -3.08 7.89
C LEU A 46 -14.26 -3.70 9.19
N PRO A 47 -14.97 -3.59 10.32
CA PRO A 47 -14.64 -4.33 11.54
C PRO A 47 -14.58 -5.85 11.32
N HIS A 48 -15.54 -6.39 10.58
CA HIS A 48 -15.66 -7.83 10.32
C HIS A 48 -15.85 -8.06 8.81
N PRO A 49 -14.78 -7.92 8.00
CA PRO A 49 -14.87 -8.15 6.57
C PRO A 49 -15.02 -9.64 6.26
N ALA A 50 -15.71 -9.97 5.18
CA ALA A 50 -15.90 -11.35 4.75
C ALA A 50 -14.66 -11.89 4.03
N LEU A 51 -14.43 -13.20 4.18
CA LEU A 51 -13.42 -13.91 3.39
C LEU A 51 -14.00 -14.21 1.99
N THR A 52 -13.89 -13.24 1.10
CA THR A 52 -14.40 -13.31 -0.29
C THR A 52 -13.39 -13.95 -1.24
N HIS A 53 -13.82 -14.28 -2.47
CA HIS A 53 -12.92 -14.71 -3.55
C HIS A 53 -11.84 -13.65 -3.83
N ALA A 54 -12.23 -12.36 -3.84
CA ALA A 54 -11.31 -11.23 -4.00
C ALA A 54 -10.31 -11.13 -2.84
N ALA A 55 -10.74 -11.41 -1.60
CA ALA A 55 -9.87 -11.33 -0.42
C ALA A 55 -8.67 -12.31 -0.48
N VAL A 56 -8.83 -13.44 -1.17
CA VAL A 56 -7.76 -14.43 -1.40
C VAL A 56 -7.11 -14.30 -2.79
N GLY A 57 -7.41 -13.24 -3.54
CA GLY A 57 -6.77 -12.92 -4.82
C GLY A 57 -7.40 -13.56 -6.07
N PHE A 58 -8.57 -14.19 -5.95
CA PHE A 58 -9.27 -14.89 -7.04
C PHE A 58 -10.63 -14.24 -7.37
N GLY A 59 -10.74 -12.92 -7.18
CA GLY A 59 -11.91 -12.14 -7.58
C GLY A 59 -11.89 -11.77 -9.06
N ASP A 60 -12.78 -10.87 -9.46
CA ASP A 60 -12.90 -10.41 -10.85
C ASP A 60 -11.80 -9.39 -11.24
N LEU A 61 -11.12 -8.81 -10.24
CA LEU A 61 -10.05 -7.83 -10.40
C LEU A 61 -8.67 -8.43 -10.08
N ALA A 62 -7.61 -7.73 -10.50
CA ALA A 62 -6.24 -8.09 -10.15
C ALA A 62 -6.07 -8.23 -8.62
N ALA A 63 -5.26 -9.21 -8.19
CA ALA A 63 -5.02 -9.56 -6.79
C ALA A 63 -4.20 -8.51 -6.00
N ARG A 64 -4.56 -7.22 -6.12
CA ARG A 64 -3.82 -6.09 -5.55
C ARG A 64 -3.91 -5.95 -4.03
N ASN A 65 -4.87 -6.64 -3.42
CA ASN A 65 -5.07 -6.67 -1.98
C ASN A 65 -4.78 -8.05 -1.35
N ALA A 66 -4.24 -9.01 -2.11
CA ALA A 66 -3.80 -10.27 -1.52
C ALA A 66 -2.36 -10.11 -0.98
N PRO A 67 -2.06 -10.54 0.26
CA PRO A 67 -2.94 -11.19 1.23
C PRO A 67 -3.68 -10.23 2.18
N GLN A 68 -3.49 -8.90 2.09
CA GLN A 68 -4.12 -7.90 2.98
C GLN A 68 -5.59 -8.22 3.33
N ASP A 69 -6.47 -8.31 2.33
CA ASP A 69 -7.90 -8.45 2.59
C ASP A 69 -8.23 -9.81 3.21
N GLY A 70 -7.54 -10.88 2.80
CA GLY A 70 -7.67 -12.21 3.41
C GLY A 70 -7.17 -12.25 4.86
N VAL A 71 -6.08 -11.53 5.17
CA VAL A 71 -5.58 -11.36 6.54
C VAL A 71 -6.60 -10.59 7.39
N LEU A 72 -7.15 -9.50 6.87
CA LEU A 72 -8.18 -8.73 7.56
C LEU A 72 -9.46 -9.54 7.80
N ALA A 73 -9.89 -10.35 6.83
CA ALA A 73 -11.04 -11.24 6.98
C ALA A 73 -10.77 -12.32 8.05
N ALA A 74 -9.60 -12.96 8.02
CA ALA A 74 -9.23 -13.98 9.00
C ALA A 74 -9.15 -13.41 10.42
N VAL A 75 -8.47 -12.28 10.62
CA VAL A 75 -8.38 -11.61 11.93
C VAL A 75 -9.74 -11.07 12.37
N GLY A 76 -10.53 -10.56 11.42
CA GLY A 76 -11.89 -10.09 11.59
C GLY A 76 -12.84 -11.12 12.19
N THR A 77 -12.54 -12.42 12.11
CA THR A 77 -13.35 -13.45 12.78
C THR A 77 -13.20 -13.45 14.30
N LEU A 78 -12.11 -12.90 14.83
CA LEU A 78 -11.77 -12.93 16.25
C LEU A 78 -11.90 -11.56 16.91
N VAL A 79 -11.42 -10.52 16.24
CA VAL A 79 -11.40 -9.13 16.73
C VAL A 79 -11.68 -8.18 15.57
N PRO A 80 -12.15 -6.95 15.83
CA PRO A 80 -12.30 -5.96 14.77
C PRO A 80 -11.00 -5.79 13.97
N ALA A 81 -11.06 -6.00 12.65
CA ALA A 81 -9.91 -5.86 11.76
C ALA A 81 -9.34 -4.42 11.80
N THR A 82 -10.18 -3.43 12.13
CA THR A 82 -9.76 -2.04 12.38
C THR A 82 -8.79 -1.91 13.55
N TRP A 83 -8.94 -2.70 14.61
CA TRP A 83 -8.00 -2.73 15.74
C TRP A 83 -6.65 -3.32 15.33
N PHE A 84 -6.69 -4.35 14.48
CA PHE A 84 -5.48 -4.95 13.93
C PHE A 84 -4.72 -3.97 13.03
N VAL A 85 -5.43 -3.24 12.15
CA VAL A 85 -4.84 -2.16 11.35
C VAL A 85 -4.24 -1.09 12.26
N ALA A 86 -4.95 -0.65 13.30
CA ALA A 86 -4.43 0.35 14.23
C ALA A 86 -3.13 -0.11 14.93
N ALA A 87 -3.10 -1.35 15.41
CA ALA A 87 -1.91 -1.92 16.00
C ALA A 87 -0.74 -2.02 15.00
N LEU A 88 -1.00 -2.45 13.76
CA LEU A 88 0.00 -2.50 12.70
C LEU A 88 0.56 -1.13 12.35
N MET A 89 -0.28 -0.10 12.25
CA MET A 89 0.16 1.26 11.91
C MET A 89 1.04 1.86 13.00
N VAL A 90 0.66 1.70 14.27
CA VAL A 90 1.47 2.13 15.42
C VAL A 90 2.78 1.35 15.48
N ALA A 91 2.73 0.03 15.28
CA ALA A 91 3.92 -0.82 15.30
C ALA A 91 4.87 -0.50 14.12
N GLY A 92 4.34 -0.24 12.93
CA GLY A 92 5.10 0.13 11.74
C GLY A 92 5.82 1.46 11.90
N ALA A 93 5.10 2.52 12.27
CA ALA A 93 5.68 3.82 12.57
C ALA A 93 6.68 3.74 13.74
N GLY A 94 6.35 2.97 14.78
CA GLY A 94 7.23 2.70 15.92
C GLY A 94 8.51 1.97 15.52
N ALA A 95 8.43 0.99 14.61
CA ALA A 95 9.59 0.31 14.06
C ALA A 95 10.47 1.27 13.24
N ALA A 96 9.87 2.15 12.42
CA ALA A 96 10.60 3.18 11.67
C ALA A 96 11.35 4.14 12.61
N ALA A 97 10.68 4.64 13.65
CA ALA A 97 11.29 5.47 14.69
C ALA A 97 12.42 4.71 15.41
N TRP A 98 12.17 3.47 15.82
CA TRP A 98 13.15 2.65 16.53
C TRP A 98 14.40 2.41 15.68
N VAL A 99 14.25 2.02 14.41
CA VAL A 99 15.39 1.85 13.50
C VAL A 99 16.15 3.16 13.33
N GLY A 100 15.46 4.28 13.11
CA GLY A 100 16.11 5.60 13.04
C GLY A 100 16.94 5.94 14.28
N ALA A 101 16.40 5.66 15.48
CA ALA A 101 17.10 5.85 16.74
C ALA A 101 18.33 4.93 16.90
N GLN A 102 18.27 3.70 16.38
CA GLN A 102 19.36 2.74 16.48
C GLN A 102 20.52 3.03 15.53
N VAL A 103 20.24 3.61 14.36
CA VAL A 103 21.26 3.94 13.34
C VAL A 103 22.04 5.20 13.74
N GLY A 104 21.40 6.14 14.44
CA GLY A 104 22.03 7.37 14.94
C GLY A 104 22.97 7.14 16.13
N SER A 105 24.12 7.81 16.11
CA SER A 105 25.16 7.76 17.15
C SER A 105 24.96 8.78 18.27
N ARG A 106 24.31 9.91 17.99
CA ARG A 106 24.16 11.09 18.86
C ARG A 106 22.69 11.50 18.95
N PRO A 107 22.26 12.27 19.97
CA PRO A 107 20.86 12.65 20.11
C PRO A 107 20.25 13.29 18.86
N TRP A 108 20.93 14.28 18.26
CA TRP A 108 20.43 14.95 17.06
C TRP A 108 20.40 14.05 15.81
N THR A 109 21.38 13.15 15.63
CA THR A 109 21.36 12.21 14.49
C THR A 109 20.27 11.16 14.64
N ARG A 110 19.99 10.70 15.88
CA ARG A 110 18.87 9.82 16.19
C ARG A 110 17.55 10.52 15.91
N ALA A 111 17.35 11.72 16.45
CA ALA A 111 16.11 12.47 16.26
C ALA A 111 15.87 12.78 14.77
N ALA A 112 16.90 13.17 14.01
CA ALA A 112 16.79 13.41 12.57
C ALA A 112 16.41 12.14 11.81
N ALA A 113 17.09 11.02 12.06
CA ALA A 113 16.80 9.75 11.41
C ALA A 113 15.41 9.21 11.75
N MET A 114 14.96 9.35 13.01
CA MET A 114 13.58 9.04 13.43
C MET A 114 12.56 9.87 12.65
N THR A 115 12.81 11.17 12.55
CA THR A 115 11.91 12.11 11.87
C THR A 115 11.79 11.80 10.38
N VAL A 116 12.92 11.62 9.69
CA VAL A 116 12.93 11.24 8.27
C VAL A 116 12.24 9.90 8.02
N ALA A 117 12.42 8.92 8.92
CA ALA A 117 11.80 7.61 8.80
C ALA A 117 10.27 7.66 8.92
N VAL A 118 9.75 8.45 9.87
CA VAL A 118 8.31 8.46 10.21
C VAL A 118 7.55 9.57 9.48
N TRP A 119 8.09 10.79 9.50
CA TRP A 119 7.45 12.03 9.09
C TRP A 119 7.98 12.49 7.73
N ASN A 120 7.34 12.00 6.67
CA ASN A 120 7.68 12.39 5.30
C ASN A 120 6.41 12.47 4.43
N PRO A 121 6.45 13.25 3.33
CA PRO A 121 5.29 13.49 2.47
C PRO A 121 4.73 12.23 1.83
N PHE A 122 5.61 11.30 1.42
CA PHE A 122 5.21 10.01 0.88
C PHE A 122 4.21 9.31 1.79
N VAL A 123 4.56 9.13 3.06
CA VAL A 123 3.69 8.43 4.02
C VAL A 123 2.37 9.18 4.19
N VAL A 124 2.41 10.50 4.35
CA VAL A 124 1.21 11.32 4.58
C VAL A 124 0.27 11.27 3.37
N GLU A 125 0.79 11.46 2.16
CA GLU A 125 0.01 11.40 0.92
C GLU A 125 -0.58 10.00 0.70
N ARG A 126 0.17 8.93 0.99
CA ARG A 126 -0.32 7.53 0.86
C ARG A 126 -1.38 7.19 1.90
N LEU A 127 -1.23 7.69 3.12
CA LEU A 127 -2.26 7.62 4.16
C LEU A 127 -3.54 8.32 3.70
N LEU A 128 -3.45 9.54 3.19
CA LEU A 128 -4.61 10.32 2.72
C LEU A 128 -5.26 9.74 1.46
N GLN A 129 -4.49 9.05 0.61
CA GLN A 129 -4.99 8.27 -0.52
C GLN A 129 -5.72 6.98 -0.08
N GLY A 130 -5.60 6.57 1.18
CA GLY A 130 -6.17 5.33 1.69
C GLY A 130 -5.28 4.09 1.49
N GLN A 131 -4.04 4.28 1.04
CA GLN A 131 -3.06 3.21 0.79
C GLN A 131 -2.25 2.91 2.06
N TRP A 132 -2.96 2.63 3.15
CA TRP A 132 -2.38 2.49 4.49
C TRP A 132 -1.30 1.40 4.58
N SER A 133 -1.48 0.28 3.88
CA SER A 133 -0.55 -0.85 3.87
C SER A 133 0.71 -0.58 3.06
N LEU A 134 0.63 0.31 2.05
CA LEU A 134 1.81 0.81 1.34
C LEU A 134 2.57 1.85 2.18
N ALA A 135 1.87 2.70 2.93
CA ALA A 135 2.48 3.58 3.93
C ALA A 135 3.18 2.77 5.04
N LEU A 136 2.54 1.70 5.53
CA LEU A 136 3.14 0.73 6.43
C LEU A 136 4.41 0.10 5.83
N ALA A 137 4.35 -0.36 4.57
CA ALA A 137 5.53 -0.91 3.89
C ALA A 137 6.69 0.09 3.87
N ALA A 138 6.42 1.36 3.54
CA ALA A 138 7.43 2.42 3.54
C ALA A 138 8.08 2.63 4.92
N TRP A 139 7.30 2.64 6.00
CA TRP A 139 7.84 2.67 7.37
C TRP A 139 8.69 1.44 7.70
N LEU A 140 8.39 0.27 7.13
CA LEU A 140 9.11 -0.97 7.39
C LEU A 140 10.38 -1.14 6.54
N LEU A 141 10.55 -0.43 5.42
CA LEU A 141 11.74 -0.58 4.55
C LEU A 141 13.08 -0.35 5.27
N PRO A 142 13.25 0.66 6.14
CA PRO A 142 14.46 0.80 6.93
C PRO A 142 14.75 -0.44 7.80
N ALA A 143 13.72 -1.07 8.37
CA ALA A 143 13.88 -2.30 9.14
C ALA A 143 14.27 -3.49 8.25
N VAL A 144 13.69 -3.60 7.04
CA VAL A 144 14.10 -4.63 6.06
C VAL A 144 15.58 -4.50 5.69
N ALA A 145 16.07 -3.28 5.50
CA ALA A 145 17.47 -3.03 5.11
C ALA A 145 18.47 -3.19 6.28
N LEU A 146 18.11 -2.72 7.47
CA LEU A 146 19.08 -2.44 8.54
C LEU A 146 18.97 -3.41 9.73
N CYS A 147 17.81 -4.02 9.97
CA CYS A 147 17.65 -5.03 11.01
C CYS A 147 18.20 -6.39 10.56
N ARG A 148 18.35 -7.31 11.53
CA ARG A 148 18.72 -8.71 11.29
C ARG A 148 17.87 -9.62 12.17
N GLY A 149 17.68 -10.86 11.73
CA GLY A 149 16.90 -11.85 12.47
C GLY A 149 15.38 -11.58 12.44
N PRO A 150 14.64 -11.92 13.51
CA PRO A 150 13.17 -11.89 13.50
C PRO A 150 12.56 -10.53 13.12
N GLY A 151 13.13 -9.41 13.61
CA GLY A 151 12.62 -8.07 13.29
C GLY A 151 12.67 -7.74 11.80
N GLN A 152 13.70 -8.22 11.08
CA GLN A 152 13.82 -8.06 9.63
C GLN A 152 12.75 -8.87 8.89
N LEU A 153 12.48 -10.09 9.34
CA LEU A 153 11.52 -11.01 8.74
C LEU A 153 10.07 -10.55 8.99
N LEU A 154 9.78 -10.03 10.17
CA LEU A 154 8.49 -9.39 10.49
C LEU A 154 8.27 -8.14 9.62
N ALA A 155 9.31 -7.32 9.41
CA ALA A 155 9.22 -6.15 8.52
C ALA A 155 8.95 -6.55 7.07
N ILE A 156 9.59 -7.61 6.56
CA ILE A 156 9.30 -8.16 5.22
C ILE A 156 7.85 -8.65 5.13
N CYS A 157 7.40 -9.40 6.14
CA CYS A 157 6.04 -9.92 6.20
C CYS A 157 5.02 -8.76 6.19
N GLY A 158 5.17 -7.78 7.09
CA GLY A 158 4.29 -6.61 7.15
C GLY A 158 4.28 -5.77 5.87
N ALA A 159 5.44 -5.56 5.24
CA ALA A 159 5.52 -4.85 3.96
C ALA A 159 4.84 -5.63 2.82
N SER A 160 4.84 -6.96 2.87
CA SER A 160 4.23 -7.82 1.84
C SER A 160 2.71 -7.93 1.87
N LEU A 161 2.02 -7.19 2.74
CA LEU A 161 0.56 -7.13 2.75
C LEU A 161 -0.02 -6.66 1.40
N THR A 162 0.74 -5.88 0.63
CA THR A 162 0.40 -5.49 -0.75
C THR A 162 1.47 -5.96 -1.74
N PRO A 163 1.12 -6.14 -3.03
CA PRO A 163 2.09 -6.48 -4.07
C PRO A 163 3.26 -5.50 -4.15
N THR A 164 2.97 -4.20 -4.11
CA THR A 164 4.02 -3.17 -4.22
C THR A 164 4.93 -3.19 -2.99
N GLY A 165 4.36 -3.27 -1.79
CA GLY A 165 5.16 -3.36 -0.57
C GLY A 165 6.01 -4.63 -0.51
N GLY A 166 5.48 -5.77 -0.98
CA GLY A 166 6.22 -7.03 -1.12
C GLY A 166 7.38 -6.92 -2.09
N ILE A 167 7.17 -6.31 -3.27
CA ILE A 167 8.24 -6.03 -4.24
C ILE A 167 9.29 -5.11 -3.61
N PHE A 168 8.90 -4.08 -2.87
CA PHE A 168 9.86 -3.18 -2.23
C PHE A 168 10.66 -3.89 -1.15
N ALA A 169 10.04 -4.76 -0.36
CA ALA A 169 10.74 -5.60 0.60
C ALA A 169 11.69 -6.59 -0.08
N LEU A 170 11.31 -7.16 -1.22
CA LEU A 170 12.17 -8.04 -2.03
C LEU A 170 13.39 -7.28 -2.58
N LEU A 171 13.18 -6.14 -3.23
CA LEU A 171 14.24 -5.28 -3.77
C LEU A 171 15.18 -4.80 -2.66
N THR A 172 14.63 -4.41 -1.51
CA THR A 172 15.43 -4.03 -0.34
C THR A 172 16.21 -5.23 0.19
N SER A 173 15.61 -6.42 0.24
CA SER A 173 16.28 -7.64 0.68
C SER A 173 17.44 -8.06 -0.20
N LEU A 174 17.46 -7.71 -1.49
CA LEU A 174 18.62 -7.94 -2.38
C LEU A 174 19.87 -7.18 -1.92
N THR A 175 19.72 -6.10 -1.14
CA THR A 175 20.85 -5.38 -0.54
C THR A 175 21.38 -6.04 0.74
N THR A 176 20.75 -7.14 1.18
CA THR A 176 21.01 -7.81 2.46
C THR A 176 21.57 -9.24 2.29
N THR A 177 20.83 -10.28 2.66
CA THR A 177 21.26 -11.69 2.60
C THR A 177 20.38 -12.52 1.65
N ARG A 178 20.89 -13.64 1.11
CA ARG A 178 20.08 -14.53 0.25
C ARG A 178 18.83 -15.12 0.92
N PRO A 179 18.87 -15.59 2.19
CA PRO A 179 17.69 -16.14 2.85
C PRO A 179 16.52 -15.16 2.96
N THR A 180 16.80 -13.88 3.18
CA THR A 180 15.77 -12.82 3.27
C THR A 180 15.14 -12.53 1.90
N THR A 181 15.89 -12.70 0.81
CA THR A 181 15.34 -12.62 -0.56
C THR A 181 14.33 -13.74 -0.82
N PHE A 182 14.67 -14.99 -0.49
CA PHE A 182 13.73 -16.12 -0.64
C PHE A 182 12.49 -15.97 0.24
N PHE A 183 12.67 -15.49 1.47
CA PHE A 183 11.55 -15.18 2.35
C PHE A 183 10.63 -14.10 1.77
N SER A 184 11.21 -13.02 1.20
CA SER A 184 10.44 -11.96 0.54
C SER A 184 9.69 -12.47 -0.68
N LEU A 185 10.31 -13.35 -1.47
CA LEU A 185 9.65 -13.98 -2.62
C LEU A 185 8.48 -14.85 -2.18
N ALA A 186 8.66 -15.66 -1.13
CA ALA A 186 7.59 -16.47 -0.56
C ALA A 186 6.43 -15.60 -0.04
N ALA A 187 6.74 -14.47 0.59
CA ALA A 187 5.76 -13.51 1.06
C ALA A 187 4.96 -12.83 -0.08
N CYS A 188 5.49 -12.83 -1.31
CA CYS A 188 4.80 -12.31 -2.50
C CYS A 188 3.91 -13.35 -3.21
N LEU A 189 4.00 -14.64 -2.86
CA LEU A 189 3.21 -15.69 -3.50
C LEU A 189 1.67 -15.46 -3.46
N PRO A 190 1.08 -14.90 -2.39
CA PRO A 190 -0.38 -14.73 -2.31
C PRO A 190 -0.99 -13.87 -3.41
N TRP A 191 -0.27 -12.89 -3.95
CA TRP A 191 -0.74 -12.09 -5.10
C TRP A 191 -0.12 -12.56 -6.42
N MET A 192 1.12 -13.04 -6.38
CA MET A 192 1.86 -13.42 -7.58
C MET A 192 1.26 -14.68 -8.24
N VAL A 193 0.87 -15.67 -7.45
CA VAL A 193 0.27 -16.91 -7.99
C VAL A 193 -1.09 -16.63 -8.66
N PRO A 194 -2.06 -15.94 -8.02
CA PRO A 194 -3.30 -15.61 -8.70
C PRO A 194 -3.09 -14.71 -9.93
N ALA A 195 -2.15 -13.77 -9.89
CA ALA A 195 -1.83 -12.93 -11.05
C ALA A 195 -1.29 -13.74 -12.24
N LEU A 196 -0.40 -14.71 -11.98
CA LEU A 196 0.14 -15.60 -13.02
C LEU A 196 -0.95 -16.54 -13.58
N LEU A 197 -1.79 -17.12 -12.71
CA LEU A 197 -2.87 -18.00 -13.13
C LEU A 197 -3.95 -17.23 -13.92
N GLY A 198 -4.29 -16.02 -13.50
CA GLY A 198 -5.22 -15.13 -14.19
C GLY A 198 -4.68 -14.69 -15.57
N GLY A 199 -3.40 -14.35 -15.66
CA GLY A 199 -2.74 -13.99 -16.92
C GLY A 199 -2.64 -15.14 -17.92
N VAL A 200 -2.49 -16.39 -17.45
CA VAL A 200 -2.48 -17.59 -18.30
C VAL A 200 -3.89 -17.96 -18.78
N GLY A 201 -4.94 -17.67 -17.99
CA GLY A 201 -6.34 -17.98 -18.33
C GLY A 201 -7.08 -16.92 -19.14
N ALA A 202 -6.62 -15.66 -19.15
CA ALA A 202 -7.33 -14.53 -19.77
C ALA A 202 -6.76 -14.10 -21.13
N GLY A 203 -5.78 -14.82 -21.69
CA GLY A 203 -5.06 -14.38 -22.89
C GLY A 203 -4.13 -13.20 -22.61
N ALA A 204 -3.02 -13.14 -23.34
CA ALA A 204 -2.07 -12.02 -23.29
C ALA A 204 -2.77 -10.75 -23.80
N GLY A 205 -3.31 -9.92 -22.89
CA GLY A 205 -4.05 -8.70 -23.20
C GLY A 205 -4.90 -8.14 -22.05
N SER A 206 -5.13 -8.89 -20.98
CA SER A 206 -6.00 -8.50 -19.85
C SER A 206 -5.34 -7.58 -18.79
N GLY A 207 -4.29 -6.84 -19.16
CA GLY A 207 -3.83 -5.74 -18.31
C GLY A 207 -4.88 -4.65 -18.32
N THR A 208 -5.63 -4.46 -17.23
CA THR A 208 -6.65 -3.38 -17.13
C THR A 208 -6.06 -1.97 -17.31
N ALA A 209 -4.73 -1.84 -17.22
CA ALA A 209 -4.02 -0.58 -17.30
C ALA A 209 -3.82 -0.16 -18.77
N SER A 210 -4.62 0.82 -19.19
CA SER A 210 -4.51 1.47 -20.51
C SER A 210 -3.30 2.42 -20.59
N ALA A 211 -2.98 2.90 -21.79
CA ALA A 211 -2.04 4.01 -21.97
C ALA A 211 -2.47 5.27 -21.19
N ASP A 212 -3.78 5.55 -21.16
CA ASP A 212 -4.37 6.67 -20.43
C ASP A 212 -4.18 6.52 -18.91
N SER A 213 -4.13 5.28 -18.40
CA SER A 213 -3.79 5.02 -17.01
C SER A 213 -2.39 5.48 -16.64
N ALA A 214 -1.41 5.28 -17.52
CA ALA A 214 -0.04 5.72 -17.25
C ALA A 214 0.04 7.25 -17.14
N ALA A 215 -0.73 7.99 -17.94
CA ALA A 215 -0.80 9.45 -17.88
C ALA A 215 -1.57 9.95 -16.65
N ALA A 216 -2.71 9.34 -16.33
CA ALA A 216 -3.54 9.72 -15.18
C ALA A 216 -2.80 9.58 -13.85
N PHE A 217 -1.99 8.52 -13.71
CA PHE A 217 -1.23 8.20 -12.51
C PHE A 217 0.21 8.72 -12.50
N ALA A 218 0.61 9.51 -13.51
CA ALA A 218 1.95 10.08 -13.58
C ALA A 218 2.24 11.01 -12.38
N PRO A 219 3.49 11.09 -11.91
CA PRO A 219 3.88 12.02 -10.86
C PRO A 219 3.53 13.47 -11.22
N ARG A 220 2.93 14.20 -10.28
CA ARG A 220 2.46 15.57 -10.49
C ARG A 220 3.44 16.59 -9.91
N ALA A 221 3.48 17.75 -10.54
CA ALA A 221 4.17 18.91 -10.03
C ALA A 221 3.48 19.45 -8.77
N GLU A 222 4.28 19.90 -7.81
CA GLU A 222 3.80 20.70 -6.68
C GLU A 222 4.16 22.17 -6.86
N THR A 223 3.38 23.04 -6.22
CA THR A 223 3.60 24.48 -6.25
C THR A 223 5.03 24.83 -5.82
N PHE A 224 5.71 25.69 -6.58
CA PHE A 224 7.07 26.19 -6.37
C PHE A 224 8.23 25.18 -6.54
N THR A 225 7.96 23.87 -6.63
CA THR A 225 9.02 22.84 -6.74
C THR A 225 9.00 22.09 -8.08
N GLY A 226 7.87 22.10 -8.79
CA GLY A 226 7.70 21.31 -10.01
C GLY A 226 7.70 19.80 -9.74
N THR A 227 7.64 18.97 -10.78
CA THR A 227 7.60 17.51 -10.62
C THR A 227 8.88 16.95 -10.02
N LEU A 228 10.05 17.41 -10.49
CA LEU A 228 11.33 16.96 -9.95
C LEU A 228 11.47 17.29 -8.46
N GLY A 229 11.19 18.54 -8.07
CA GLY A 229 11.30 18.94 -6.66
C GLY A 229 10.28 18.21 -5.77
N ALA A 230 9.05 17.98 -6.26
CA ALA A 230 8.07 17.16 -5.56
C ALA A 230 8.61 15.74 -5.31
N LEU A 231 9.17 15.08 -6.33
CA LEU A 231 9.79 13.76 -6.20
C LEU A 231 10.97 13.76 -5.21
N LEU A 232 11.88 14.73 -5.30
CA LEU A 232 13.02 14.86 -4.37
C LEU A 232 12.57 15.01 -2.92
N GLY A 233 11.46 15.73 -2.70
CA GLY A 233 10.80 15.84 -1.40
C GLY A 233 9.90 14.65 -1.04
N LEU A 234 9.93 13.55 -1.80
CA LEU A 234 9.09 12.35 -1.63
C LEU A 234 7.57 12.56 -1.83
N GLY A 235 7.16 13.72 -2.36
CA GLY A 235 5.76 14.02 -2.72
C GLY A 235 5.46 13.73 -4.19
N GLY A 236 4.54 14.50 -4.77
CA GLY A 236 4.18 14.41 -6.19
C GLY A 236 3.19 13.30 -6.54
N ILE A 237 2.36 12.87 -5.57
CA ILE A 237 1.22 11.98 -5.83
C ILE A 237 0.28 12.55 -6.91
N TRP A 238 -0.31 11.65 -7.70
CA TRP A 238 -1.16 12.03 -8.83
C TRP A 238 -2.50 12.68 -8.41
N ASN A 239 -3.01 12.34 -7.22
CA ASN A 239 -4.28 12.84 -6.71
C ASN A 239 -4.07 14.13 -5.91
N ALA A 240 -4.44 15.28 -6.47
CA ALA A 240 -4.29 16.57 -5.80
C ALA A 240 -5.07 16.66 -4.47
N GLY A 241 -6.17 15.92 -4.31
CA GLY A 241 -7.00 15.93 -3.10
C GLY A 241 -6.35 15.30 -1.86
N VAL A 242 -5.19 14.68 -2.01
CA VAL A 242 -4.44 14.06 -0.89
C VAL A 242 -3.18 14.82 -0.52
N VAL A 243 -2.83 15.87 -1.28
CA VAL A 243 -1.65 16.70 -1.00
C VAL A 243 -1.98 17.61 0.18
N PRO A 244 -1.20 17.58 1.29
CA PRO A 244 -1.44 18.48 2.41
C PRO A 244 -1.39 19.95 1.99
N PRO A 245 -2.33 20.81 2.47
CA PRO A 245 -2.38 22.22 2.11
C PRO A 245 -1.06 22.98 2.31
N SER A 246 -0.26 22.63 3.32
CA SER A 246 1.05 23.25 3.53
C SER A 246 1.97 23.09 2.32
N ARG A 247 1.92 21.95 1.61
CA ARG A 247 2.80 21.70 0.47
C ARG A 247 2.51 22.70 -0.66
N SER A 248 1.23 22.94 -0.94
CA SER A 248 0.78 23.95 -1.90
C SER A 248 1.13 25.39 -1.48
N ALA A 249 1.31 25.64 -0.18
CA ALA A 249 1.74 26.93 0.37
C ALA A 249 3.28 27.15 0.31
N GLY A 250 4.05 26.21 -0.26
CA GLY A 250 5.50 26.34 -0.47
C GLY A 250 6.36 25.53 0.50
N PHE A 251 5.77 24.84 1.48
CA PHE A 251 6.54 23.99 2.40
C PHE A 251 7.20 22.79 1.68
N ALA A 252 6.76 22.44 0.47
CA ALA A 252 7.44 21.47 -0.39
C ALA A 252 8.93 21.80 -0.64
N LEU A 253 9.31 23.09 -0.64
CA LEU A 253 10.71 23.52 -0.78
C LEU A 253 11.60 22.98 0.34
N ALA A 254 11.08 22.83 1.57
CA ALA A 254 11.84 22.26 2.67
C ALA A 254 12.22 20.79 2.39
N GLY A 255 11.39 20.04 1.67
CA GLY A 255 11.70 18.68 1.22
C GLY A 255 12.84 18.64 0.20
N VAL A 256 12.87 19.61 -0.73
CA VAL A 256 13.97 19.76 -1.71
C VAL A 256 15.28 20.09 -1.01
N VAL A 257 15.25 21.04 -0.07
CA VAL A 257 16.44 21.40 0.71
C VAL A 257 16.88 20.24 1.61
N LEU A 258 15.94 19.50 2.21
CA LEU A 258 16.24 18.30 2.99
C LEU A 258 16.96 17.27 2.13
N PHE A 259 16.47 16.99 0.92
CA PHE A 259 17.13 16.08 -0.01
C PHE A 259 18.59 16.51 -0.27
N ALA A 260 18.81 17.79 -0.58
CA ALA A 260 20.16 18.31 -0.80
C ALA A 260 21.06 18.15 0.43
N VAL A 261 20.54 18.39 1.63
CA VAL A 261 21.27 18.17 2.90
C VAL A 261 21.61 16.69 3.09
N LEU A 262 20.67 15.77 2.86
CA LEU A 262 20.91 14.33 2.96
C LEU A 262 21.97 13.86 1.95
N CYS A 263 21.98 14.42 0.74
CA CYS A 263 23.01 14.14 -0.26
C CYS A 263 24.42 14.50 0.23
N LEU A 264 24.61 15.46 1.13
CA LEU A 264 25.95 15.76 1.68
C LEU A 264 26.58 14.55 2.39
N ALA A 265 25.76 13.67 2.98
CA ALA A 265 26.21 12.47 3.66
C ALA A 265 26.32 11.23 2.74
N TRP A 266 26.19 11.36 1.41
CA TRP A 266 26.12 10.22 0.48
C TRP A 266 27.31 9.24 0.61
N ARG A 267 28.52 9.75 0.89
CA ARG A 267 29.73 8.93 1.10
C ARG A 267 29.66 8.04 2.34
N HIS A 268 28.73 8.31 3.25
CA HIS A 268 28.51 7.54 4.48
C HIS A 268 27.30 6.60 4.39
N VAL A 269 26.64 6.54 3.23
CA VAL A 269 25.54 5.61 2.95
C VAL A 269 26.09 4.38 2.22
N PRO A 270 25.71 3.15 2.62
CA PRO A 270 26.09 1.94 1.89
C PRO A 270 25.70 1.99 0.42
N ARG A 271 26.64 1.68 -0.48
CA ARG A 271 26.42 1.68 -1.94
C ARG A 271 25.18 0.90 -2.40
N PRO A 272 24.86 -0.28 -1.85
CA PRO A 272 23.63 -0.99 -2.22
C PRO A 272 22.35 -0.19 -1.96
N LEU A 273 22.30 0.61 -0.89
CA LEU A 273 21.15 1.46 -0.58
C LEU A 273 21.08 2.69 -1.49
N LEU A 274 22.23 3.24 -1.90
CA LEU A 274 22.27 4.30 -2.90
C LEU A 274 21.79 3.81 -4.27
N ALA A 275 22.19 2.59 -4.67
CA ALA A 275 21.71 1.96 -5.90
C ALA A 275 20.19 1.73 -5.84
N LEU A 276 19.68 1.23 -4.71
CA LEU A 276 18.24 1.05 -4.49
C LEU A 276 17.47 2.38 -4.55
N ALA A 277 18.00 3.44 -3.93
CA ALA A 277 17.43 4.78 -4.01
C ALA A 277 17.41 5.32 -5.46
N ALA A 278 18.51 5.15 -6.19
CA ALA A 278 18.61 5.54 -7.60
C ALA A 278 17.57 4.80 -8.46
N CYS A 279 17.40 3.48 -8.27
CA CYS A 279 16.34 2.71 -8.93
C CYS A 279 14.94 3.24 -8.55
N GLY A 280 14.72 3.59 -7.28
CA GLY A 280 13.47 4.17 -6.79
C GLY A 280 13.09 5.49 -7.45
N PHE A 281 14.08 6.35 -7.73
CA PHE A 281 13.86 7.61 -8.46
C PHE A 281 13.77 7.42 -9.98
N ALA A 282 14.47 6.43 -10.55
CA ALA A 282 14.47 6.20 -11.99
C ALA A 282 13.06 5.91 -12.55
N VAL A 283 12.26 5.12 -11.85
CA VAL A 283 10.90 4.74 -12.29
C VAL A 283 9.97 5.95 -12.48
N PRO A 284 9.75 6.83 -11.46
CA PRO A 284 8.93 8.02 -11.63
C PRO A 284 9.55 9.05 -12.59
N LEU A 285 10.88 9.15 -12.67
CA LEU A 285 11.53 10.02 -13.65
C LEU A 285 11.28 9.55 -15.09
N VAL A 286 11.31 8.24 -15.36
CA VAL A 286 10.94 7.69 -16.67
C VAL A 286 9.45 7.92 -16.96
N SER A 287 8.56 7.71 -15.99
CA SER A 287 7.14 8.02 -16.14
C SER A 287 6.89 9.48 -16.52
N TRP A 288 7.61 10.41 -15.90
CA TRP A 288 7.47 11.85 -16.15
C TRP A 288 8.14 12.32 -17.44
N LEU A 289 9.39 11.91 -17.70
CA LEU A 289 10.20 12.41 -18.83
C LEU A 289 9.93 11.65 -20.14
N LEU A 290 9.48 10.40 -20.06
CA LEU A 290 9.23 9.53 -21.20
C LEU A 290 7.81 8.91 -21.12
N PRO A 291 6.74 9.73 -21.08
CA PRO A 291 5.38 9.26 -20.85
C PRO A 291 4.91 8.24 -21.90
N GLY A 292 5.32 8.41 -23.16
CA GLY A 292 5.01 7.44 -24.23
C GLY A 292 5.64 6.06 -24.02
N ALA A 293 6.87 6.01 -23.49
CA ALA A 293 7.53 4.74 -23.17
C ALA A 293 6.85 4.05 -21.98
N MET A 294 6.43 4.83 -20.97
CA MET A 294 5.68 4.30 -19.83
C MET A 294 4.30 3.79 -20.26
N ALA A 295 3.57 4.55 -21.10
CA ALA A 295 2.28 4.14 -21.64
C ALA A 295 2.37 2.84 -22.46
N TRP A 296 3.39 2.72 -23.32
CA TRP A 296 3.66 1.49 -24.06
C TRP A 296 3.95 0.32 -23.11
N PHE A 297 4.81 0.51 -22.11
CA PHE A 297 5.16 -0.55 -21.16
C PHE A 297 3.96 -1.02 -20.35
N VAL A 298 3.17 -0.08 -19.81
CA VAL A 298 1.98 -0.37 -19.00
C VAL A 298 0.91 -1.12 -19.79
N SER A 299 0.71 -0.75 -21.05
CA SER A 299 -0.32 -1.34 -21.93
C SER A 299 0.10 -2.65 -22.59
N THR A 300 1.39 -2.87 -22.80
CA THR A 300 1.89 -4.01 -23.61
C THR A 300 2.53 -5.11 -22.76
N ILE A 301 3.23 -4.78 -21.68
CA ILE A 301 3.97 -5.77 -20.89
C ILE A 301 3.10 -6.30 -19.75
N PRO A 302 2.87 -7.62 -19.66
CA PRO A 302 2.17 -8.22 -18.53
C PRO A 302 2.81 -7.82 -17.19
N GLY A 303 1.98 -7.32 -16.26
CA GLY A 303 2.45 -6.78 -14.98
C GLY A 303 2.93 -5.32 -15.04
N GLY A 304 2.97 -4.70 -16.21
CA GLY A 304 3.36 -3.30 -16.40
C GLY A 304 2.51 -2.31 -15.61
N GLY A 305 1.23 -2.63 -15.38
CA GLY A 305 0.33 -1.86 -14.51
C GLY A 305 0.84 -1.64 -13.08
N LEU A 306 1.78 -2.45 -12.58
CA LEU A 306 2.43 -2.19 -11.29
C LEU A 306 3.25 -0.89 -11.28
N LEU A 307 3.74 -0.47 -12.45
CA LEU A 307 4.53 0.76 -12.64
C LEU A 307 3.67 1.99 -12.94
N ARG A 308 2.36 1.85 -13.18
CA ARG A 308 1.48 2.98 -13.59
C ARG A 308 1.51 4.15 -12.59
N ASP A 309 1.39 3.82 -11.30
CA ASP A 309 1.57 4.76 -10.18
C ASP A 309 3.06 4.76 -9.82
N ALA A 310 3.83 5.46 -10.65
CA ALA A 310 5.29 5.42 -10.59
C ALA A 310 5.85 6.18 -9.38
N GLN A 311 5.14 7.20 -8.89
CA GLN A 311 5.57 7.99 -7.73
C GLN A 311 5.86 7.11 -6.52
N LYS A 312 5.11 6.01 -6.34
CA LYS A 312 5.27 5.16 -5.15
C LYS A 312 6.68 4.55 -4.99
N PHE A 313 7.46 4.46 -6.07
CA PHE A 313 8.81 3.90 -6.07
C PHE A 313 9.84 4.75 -5.32
N VAL A 314 9.58 6.04 -5.08
CA VAL A 314 10.48 6.88 -4.28
C VAL A 314 10.65 6.38 -2.83
N ALA A 315 9.72 5.55 -2.33
CA ALA A 315 9.86 4.89 -1.03
C ALA A 315 11.13 4.03 -0.91
N LEU A 316 11.65 3.49 -2.02
CA LEU A 316 12.89 2.72 -2.03
C LEU A 316 14.12 3.54 -1.59
N ALA A 317 14.03 4.87 -1.61
CA ALA A 317 15.07 5.76 -1.09
C ALA A 317 15.07 5.89 0.44
N LEU A 318 13.98 5.53 1.14
CA LEU A 318 13.83 5.74 2.59
C LEU A 318 14.97 5.11 3.42
N PRO A 319 15.40 3.85 3.18
CA PRO A 319 16.53 3.29 3.92
C PRO A 319 17.82 4.11 3.77
N ALA A 320 18.09 4.62 2.57
CA ALA A 320 19.26 5.48 2.31
C ALA A 320 19.13 6.83 3.01
N PHE A 321 17.93 7.44 3.00
CA PHE A 321 17.67 8.73 3.64
C PHE A 321 17.79 8.65 5.17
N VAL A 322 17.30 7.57 5.78
CA VAL A 322 17.46 7.32 7.22
C VAL A 322 18.94 7.18 7.60
N VAL A 323 19.72 6.43 6.81
CA VAL A 323 21.16 6.30 7.04
C VAL A 323 21.88 7.64 6.82
N ALA A 324 21.54 8.40 5.77
CA ALA A 324 22.12 9.71 5.51
C ALA A 324 21.87 10.67 6.67
N ALA A 325 20.63 10.79 7.14
CA ALA A 325 20.25 11.62 8.28
C ALA A 325 21.02 11.25 9.55
N ALA A 326 21.20 9.95 9.80
CA ALA A 326 21.96 9.42 10.93
C ALA A 326 23.48 9.69 10.86
N ARG A 327 24.00 10.06 9.69
CA ARG A 327 25.44 10.26 9.41
C ARG A 327 25.80 11.70 9.08
N LEU A 328 24.85 12.63 9.14
CA LEU A 328 25.12 14.06 8.89
C LEU A 328 26.15 14.65 9.87
N ASP A 329 26.29 14.08 11.07
CA ASP A 329 27.33 14.45 12.04
C ASP A 329 28.76 14.20 11.56
N ARG A 330 28.93 13.37 10.52
CA ARG A 330 30.23 13.14 9.86
C ARG A 330 30.60 14.24 8.87
N VAL A 331 29.62 15.04 8.45
CA VAL A 331 29.81 16.19 7.56
C VAL A 331 29.91 17.47 8.39
N ASP A 332 28.90 17.76 9.19
CA ASP A 332 28.85 18.92 10.10
C ASP A 332 27.89 18.63 11.26
N LEU A 333 28.26 19.02 12.48
CA LEU A 333 27.51 18.72 13.70
C LEU A 333 26.14 19.40 13.80
N ARG A 334 25.88 20.45 13.00
CA ARG A 334 24.63 21.22 12.97
C ARG A 334 23.61 20.61 12.00
N LEU A 335 24.08 19.93 10.95
CA LEU A 335 23.21 19.40 9.90
C LEU A 335 22.14 18.41 10.38
N PRO A 336 22.35 17.55 11.39
CA PRO A 336 21.27 16.71 11.89
C PRO A 336 20.08 17.51 12.43
N ALA A 337 20.33 18.62 13.13
CA ALA A 337 19.25 19.49 13.63
C ALA A 337 18.53 20.21 12.48
N VAL A 338 19.29 20.65 11.46
CA VAL A 338 18.72 21.23 10.23
C VAL A 338 17.84 20.22 9.49
N ALA A 339 18.31 18.99 9.33
CA ALA A 339 17.55 17.93 8.67
C ALA A 339 16.28 17.57 9.44
N LEU A 340 16.33 17.51 10.77
CA LEU A 340 15.14 17.33 11.61
C LEU A 340 14.12 18.45 11.37
N LEU A 341 14.55 19.71 11.42
CA LEU A 341 13.68 20.86 11.22
C LEU A 341 13.03 20.83 9.83
N LEU A 342 13.83 20.64 8.78
CA LEU A 342 13.34 20.55 7.41
C LEU A 342 12.36 19.38 7.23
N ALA A 343 12.62 18.24 7.87
CA ALA A 343 11.75 17.08 7.80
C ALA A 343 10.38 17.33 8.45
N VAL A 344 10.32 18.07 9.56
CA VAL A 344 9.05 18.49 10.17
C VAL A 344 8.34 19.53 9.30
N VAL A 345 9.09 20.56 8.87
CA VAL A 345 8.58 21.74 8.15
C VAL A 345 8.10 21.40 6.74
N GLN A 346 8.51 20.29 6.11
CA GLN A 346 8.00 19.97 4.77
C GLN A 346 6.50 19.60 4.73
N VAL A 347 5.92 19.14 5.86
CA VAL A 347 4.49 18.80 6.03
C VAL A 347 4.02 19.04 7.48
N PRO A 348 4.01 20.29 7.98
CA PRO A 348 3.72 20.60 9.38
C PRO A 348 2.26 20.32 9.78
N ASP A 349 1.35 20.34 8.82
CA ASP A 349 -0.07 20.07 8.98
C ASP A 349 -0.43 18.58 8.94
N ALA A 350 0.57 17.68 8.77
CA ALA A 350 0.35 16.24 8.66
C ALA A 350 -0.56 15.65 9.75
N PRO A 351 -0.40 15.97 11.06
CA PRO A 351 -1.25 15.40 12.11
C PRO A 351 -2.72 15.80 11.99
N ARG A 352 -2.97 17.01 11.49
CA ARG A 352 -4.32 17.50 11.19
C ARG A 352 -4.86 16.88 9.92
N ALA A 353 -4.03 16.76 8.88
CA ALA A 353 -4.45 16.19 7.61
C ALA A 353 -4.92 14.74 7.77
N VAL A 354 -4.16 13.92 8.52
CA VAL A 354 -4.53 12.50 8.75
C VAL A 354 -5.82 12.33 9.55
N ALA A 355 -6.43 13.38 10.12
CA ALA A 355 -7.75 13.31 10.75
C ALA A 355 -8.83 12.71 9.83
N ALA A 356 -8.67 12.83 8.51
CA ALA A 356 -9.57 12.23 7.52
C ALA A 356 -9.65 10.69 7.61
N LEU A 357 -8.65 10.04 8.24
CA LEU A 357 -8.60 8.61 8.50
C LEU A 357 -9.34 8.17 9.77
N ALA A 358 -9.97 9.11 10.48
CA ALA A 358 -10.79 8.74 11.64
C ALA A 358 -11.86 7.71 11.22
N PRO A 359 -12.16 6.70 12.07
CA PRO A 359 -13.19 5.73 11.79
C PRO A 359 -14.54 6.39 11.55
N VAL A 360 -15.29 5.87 10.57
CA VAL A 360 -16.63 6.34 10.20
C VAL A 360 -17.59 5.15 10.12
N HIS A 361 -18.87 5.40 10.37
CA HIS A 361 -19.89 4.39 10.09
C HIS A 361 -20.18 4.36 8.59
N VAL A 362 -20.19 3.15 8.03
CA VAL A 362 -20.51 2.90 6.63
C VAL A 362 -21.69 1.94 6.55
N THR A 363 -22.60 2.19 5.61
CA THR A 363 -23.75 1.33 5.38
C THR A 363 -23.36 0.25 4.38
N VAL A 364 -23.55 -1.01 4.78
CA VAL A 364 -23.44 -2.17 3.89
C VAL A 364 -24.87 -2.56 3.47
N PRO A 365 -25.13 -2.85 2.18
CA PRO A 365 -26.43 -3.36 1.75
C PRO A 365 -26.81 -4.64 2.49
N ASP A 366 -28.05 -4.72 2.98
CA ASP A 366 -28.58 -5.90 3.67
C ASP A 366 -29.20 -6.86 2.65
N VAL A 367 -28.47 -7.91 2.31
CA VAL A 367 -28.87 -8.93 1.32
C VAL A 367 -28.57 -10.31 1.90
N ASP A 368 -29.55 -11.22 1.94
CA ASP A 368 -29.32 -12.62 2.36
C ASP A 368 -28.56 -13.39 1.28
N HIS A 369 -27.25 -13.20 1.24
CA HIS A 369 -26.40 -13.71 0.17
C HIS A 369 -25.92 -15.13 0.39
N ARG A 370 -25.84 -15.61 1.64
CA ARG A 370 -25.36 -16.97 2.00
C ARG A 370 -24.03 -17.35 1.33
N GLY A 371 -23.14 -16.38 1.17
CA GLY A 371 -21.84 -16.54 0.48
C GLY A 371 -21.91 -16.62 -1.05
N ARG A 372 -23.10 -16.49 -1.65
CA ARG A 372 -23.30 -16.45 -3.10
C ARG A 372 -22.85 -15.12 -3.70
N ASP A 373 -22.59 -15.14 -5.00
CA ASP A 373 -22.08 -13.99 -5.74
C ASP A 373 -23.22 -13.05 -6.17
N ILE A 374 -23.01 -11.76 -5.94
CA ILE A 374 -24.04 -10.73 -6.10
C ILE A 374 -23.60 -9.72 -7.15
N PHE A 375 -24.52 -9.36 -8.02
CA PHE A 375 -24.41 -8.22 -8.91
C PHE A 375 -25.36 -7.11 -8.44
N PHE A 376 -24.84 -5.89 -8.34
CA PHE A 376 -25.65 -4.71 -8.06
C PHE A 376 -25.84 -3.92 -9.35
N ASP A 377 -27.07 -3.82 -9.84
CA ASP A 377 -27.40 -3.08 -11.04
C ASP A 377 -27.37 -1.56 -10.76
N GLY A 378 -26.68 -0.81 -11.62
CA GLY A 378 -26.55 0.66 -11.51
C GLY A 378 -25.82 1.19 -10.28
N ARG A 379 -25.30 0.33 -9.39
CA ARG A 379 -24.61 0.76 -8.17
C ARG A 379 -23.19 1.26 -8.49
N PRO A 380 -22.81 2.48 -8.07
CA PRO A 380 -21.44 2.97 -8.26
C PRO A 380 -20.40 2.13 -7.52
N HIS A 381 -19.25 1.92 -8.15
CA HIS A 381 -18.10 1.21 -7.55
C HIS A 381 -17.34 2.06 -6.52
N LEU A 382 -17.42 3.40 -6.65
CA LEU A 382 -17.02 4.37 -5.64
C LEU A 382 -18.28 5.06 -5.11
N LEU A 383 -18.47 5.02 -3.80
CA LEU A 383 -19.51 5.79 -3.12
C LEU A 383 -18.92 7.10 -2.60
N THR A 384 -19.78 8.06 -2.30
CA THR A 384 -19.36 9.35 -1.73
C THR A 384 -19.80 9.43 -0.27
N ARG A 385 -18.86 9.74 0.63
CA ARG A 385 -19.17 10.06 2.02
C ARG A 385 -19.99 11.36 2.14
N PRO A 386 -20.64 11.63 3.29
CA PRO A 386 -21.36 12.89 3.51
C PRO A 386 -20.50 14.16 3.33
N ASP A 387 -19.18 14.06 3.50
CA ASP A 387 -18.22 15.15 3.32
C ASP A 387 -17.67 15.24 1.87
N GLY A 388 -18.24 14.51 0.92
CA GLY A 388 -17.87 14.57 -0.49
C GLY A 388 -16.65 13.71 -0.87
N ILE A 389 -16.02 13.03 0.09
CA ILE A 389 -14.83 12.21 -0.20
C ILE A 389 -15.26 10.85 -0.77
N PRO A 390 -14.68 10.40 -1.90
CA PRO A 390 -14.98 9.08 -2.45
C PRO A 390 -14.44 7.96 -1.55
N ILE A 391 -15.13 6.83 -1.50
CA ILE A 391 -14.74 5.60 -0.81
C ILE A 391 -15.05 4.39 -1.70
N VAL A 392 -14.24 3.35 -1.61
CA VAL A 392 -14.57 2.04 -2.20
C VAL A 392 -15.90 1.54 -1.60
N ASP A 393 -16.77 0.95 -2.42
CA ASP A 393 -18.05 0.39 -1.94
C ASP A 393 -17.83 -0.66 -0.83
N PRO A 394 -18.38 -0.45 0.39
CA PRO A 394 -18.31 -1.41 1.50
C PRO A 394 -18.77 -2.83 1.13
N ALA A 395 -19.69 -2.98 0.18
CA ALA A 395 -20.21 -4.29 -0.23
C ALA A 395 -19.07 -5.23 -0.69
N THR A 396 -18.07 -4.71 -1.39
CA THR A 396 -16.91 -5.49 -1.88
C THR A 396 -16.08 -6.14 -0.77
N LYS A 397 -16.19 -5.64 0.48
CA LYS A 397 -15.53 -6.18 1.66
C LYS A 397 -16.44 -7.03 2.55
N ALA A 398 -17.75 -6.95 2.34
CA ALA A 398 -18.75 -7.66 3.14
C ALA A 398 -19.25 -8.94 2.46
N MET A 399 -19.22 -9.03 1.13
CA MET A 399 -19.80 -10.13 0.37
C MET A 399 -19.08 -10.34 -0.98
N ASN A 400 -19.36 -11.46 -1.65
CA ASN A 400 -18.83 -11.71 -2.99
C ASN A 400 -19.59 -10.86 -4.01
N VAL A 401 -19.01 -9.72 -4.39
CA VAL A 401 -19.58 -8.83 -5.40
C VAL A 401 -18.94 -9.12 -6.76
N VAL A 402 -19.75 -9.10 -7.82
CA VAL A 402 -19.27 -9.06 -9.19
C VAL A 402 -18.72 -7.65 -9.43
N GLU A 403 -17.40 -7.51 -9.42
CA GLU A 403 -16.77 -6.19 -9.41
C GLU A 403 -16.57 -5.66 -10.82
N SER A 404 -16.99 -4.41 -11.07
CA SER A 404 -16.64 -3.70 -12.30
C SER A 404 -15.14 -3.42 -12.33
N GLY A 405 -14.60 -2.77 -11.30
CA GLY A 405 -13.21 -2.30 -11.29
C GLY A 405 -12.90 -1.21 -12.32
N GLU A 406 -13.94 -0.68 -12.98
CA GLU A 406 -13.84 0.51 -13.78
C GLU A 406 -13.26 1.66 -12.96
N LEU A 407 -12.45 2.49 -13.61
CA LEU A 407 -11.98 3.72 -13.03
C LEU A 407 -12.08 4.84 -14.05
N ILE A 408 -12.73 5.92 -13.65
CA ILE A 408 -12.83 7.15 -14.44
C ILE A 408 -12.00 8.22 -13.75
N VAL A 409 -11.07 8.83 -14.49
CA VAL A 409 -10.26 9.96 -14.02
C VAL A 409 -10.50 11.14 -14.94
N ASP A 410 -10.97 12.26 -14.40
CA ASP A 410 -11.26 13.49 -15.14
C ASP A 410 -12.16 13.27 -16.38
N GLY A 411 -13.10 12.33 -16.29
CA GLY A 411 -14.04 11.98 -17.38
C GLY A 411 -13.52 10.95 -18.39
N THR A 412 -12.27 10.50 -18.28
CA THR A 412 -11.69 9.46 -19.13
C THR A 412 -11.74 8.10 -18.42
N VAL A 413 -12.23 7.06 -19.11
CA VAL A 413 -12.17 5.68 -18.61
C VAL A 413 -10.73 5.20 -18.70
N VAL A 414 -10.14 4.98 -17.54
CA VAL A 414 -8.73 4.60 -17.37
C VAL A 414 -8.56 3.10 -17.20
N ASP A 415 -9.43 2.47 -16.42
CA ASP A 415 -9.53 1.03 -16.26
C ASP A 415 -10.92 0.60 -16.78
N HIS A 416 -10.98 -0.36 -17.69
CA HIS A 416 -12.26 -0.87 -18.22
C HIS A 416 -12.92 -1.86 -17.25
N PRO A 417 -14.27 -1.97 -17.26
CA PRO A 417 -14.97 -2.95 -16.44
C PRO A 417 -14.54 -4.41 -16.70
N SER A 418 -14.55 -5.22 -15.65
CA SER A 418 -14.16 -6.63 -15.71
C SER A 418 -15.04 -7.41 -16.70
N PRO A 419 -14.50 -8.44 -17.38
CA PRO A 419 -15.27 -9.18 -18.37
C PRO A 419 -16.56 -9.80 -17.83
N ARG A 420 -16.53 -10.28 -16.58
CA ARG A 420 -17.70 -10.87 -15.92
C ARG A 420 -18.75 -9.82 -15.60
N TRP A 421 -18.34 -8.64 -15.12
CA TRP A 421 -19.27 -7.54 -14.86
C TRP A 421 -19.94 -7.08 -16.15
N ARG A 422 -19.19 -6.92 -17.25
CA ARG A 422 -19.74 -6.54 -18.57
C ARG A 422 -20.82 -7.52 -19.04
N ALA A 423 -20.51 -8.82 -19.04
CA ALA A 423 -21.48 -9.85 -19.44
C ALA A 423 -22.72 -9.87 -18.52
N THR A 424 -22.51 -9.76 -17.20
CA THR A 424 -23.62 -9.75 -16.23
C THR A 424 -24.51 -8.54 -16.43
N ALA A 425 -23.92 -7.36 -16.60
CA ALA A 425 -24.66 -6.14 -16.85
C ALA A 425 -25.38 -6.16 -18.22
N ASP A 426 -24.93 -6.95 -19.19
CA ASP A 426 -25.62 -7.10 -20.48
C ASP A 426 -26.84 -8.02 -20.37
N ILE A 427 -26.74 -9.06 -19.54
CA ILE A 427 -27.80 -10.06 -19.36
C ILE A 427 -28.91 -9.53 -18.43
N PHE A 428 -28.52 -8.90 -17.31
CA PHE A 428 -29.42 -8.55 -16.22
C PHE A 428 -29.57 -7.03 -15.99
N GLY A 429 -28.70 -6.20 -16.58
CA GLY A 429 -28.71 -4.76 -16.30
C GLY A 429 -29.96 -4.07 -16.86
N THR A 430 -30.60 -3.25 -16.03
CA THR A 430 -31.76 -2.43 -16.42
C THR A 430 -31.40 -0.95 -16.55
N VAL A 431 -30.28 -0.53 -15.96
CA VAL A 431 -29.82 0.85 -16.01
C VAL A 431 -29.06 1.12 -17.31
N PRO A 432 -29.42 2.18 -18.08
CA PRO A 432 -28.70 2.57 -19.28
C PRO A 432 -27.23 2.84 -18.98
N ARG A 433 -26.34 2.30 -19.81
CA ARG A 433 -24.91 2.60 -19.69
C ARG A 433 -24.59 3.97 -20.28
N PRO A 434 -23.59 4.68 -19.72
CA PRO A 434 -22.96 5.80 -20.41
C PRO A 434 -22.52 5.38 -21.83
N GLU A 435 -22.77 6.22 -22.84
CA GLU A 435 -22.41 5.95 -24.25
C GLU A 435 -20.92 5.62 -24.44
N SER A 436 -20.03 6.07 -23.55
CA SER A 436 -18.61 5.70 -23.55
C SER A 436 -18.33 4.21 -23.37
N LEU A 437 -19.33 3.42 -22.94
CA LEU A 437 -19.25 1.97 -22.72
C LEU A 437 -20.02 1.16 -23.76
N SER A 438 -20.82 1.79 -24.64
CA SER A 438 -21.61 1.08 -25.65
C SER A 438 -20.79 0.66 -26.88
N ASP A 439 -19.67 1.33 -27.16
CA ASP A 439 -18.89 1.13 -28.40
C ASP A 439 -17.76 0.09 -28.28
N SER A 440 -17.43 -0.39 -27.08
CA SER A 440 -16.50 -1.52 -26.94
C SER A 440 -17.26 -2.82 -27.22
N ALA A 441 -17.35 -3.21 -28.49
CA ALA A 441 -18.05 -4.39 -28.97
C ALA A 441 -17.88 -5.62 -28.05
N SER A 442 -18.86 -5.85 -27.18
CA SER A 442 -18.95 -7.01 -26.29
C SER A 442 -19.00 -8.33 -27.07
N GLY A 443 -19.33 -8.27 -28.37
CA GLY A 443 -19.33 -9.41 -29.28
C GLY A 443 -17.94 -10.01 -29.58
N GLY A 444 -16.84 -9.26 -29.42
CA GLY A 444 -15.51 -9.68 -29.90
C GLY A 444 -14.51 -10.19 -28.87
N ASP A 445 -14.70 -9.91 -27.57
CA ASP A 445 -13.73 -10.24 -26.51
C ASP A 445 -13.99 -11.67 -25.95
N PRO A 446 -13.10 -12.65 -26.21
CA PRO A 446 -13.30 -14.02 -25.73
C PRO A 446 -13.40 -14.11 -24.20
N ALA A 447 -12.80 -13.17 -23.46
CA ALA A 447 -12.84 -13.14 -22.00
C ALA A 447 -14.23 -12.75 -21.47
N VAL A 448 -15.01 -11.97 -22.24
CA VAL A 448 -16.42 -11.66 -21.94
C VAL A 448 -17.32 -12.82 -22.36
N GLN A 449 -17.05 -13.39 -23.54
CA GLN A 449 -17.92 -14.40 -24.16
C GLN A 449 -18.20 -15.62 -23.26
N ARG A 450 -17.19 -16.10 -22.52
CA ARG A 450 -17.35 -17.21 -21.55
C ARG A 450 -18.44 -16.97 -20.50
N TYR A 451 -18.74 -15.71 -20.17
CA TYR A 451 -19.70 -15.36 -19.12
C TYR A 451 -21.13 -15.17 -19.66
N TYR A 452 -21.33 -15.08 -20.98
CA TYR A 452 -22.69 -15.16 -21.53
C TYR A 452 -23.28 -16.57 -21.42
N SER A 453 -22.44 -17.61 -21.54
CA SER A 453 -22.86 -19.00 -21.34
C SER A 453 -22.99 -19.40 -19.88
N ASP A 454 -22.22 -18.75 -18.99
CA ASP A 454 -22.19 -19.04 -17.57
C ASP A 454 -21.82 -17.76 -16.78
N PRO A 455 -22.80 -16.89 -16.45
CA PRO A 455 -22.53 -15.62 -15.75
C PRO A 455 -22.01 -15.82 -14.33
N GLN A 456 -22.32 -16.98 -13.71
CA GLN A 456 -21.93 -17.33 -12.35
C GLN A 456 -22.43 -16.32 -11.29
N VAL A 457 -23.52 -15.62 -11.56
CA VAL A 457 -24.11 -14.63 -10.64
C VAL A 457 -25.36 -15.22 -10.05
N ALA A 458 -25.48 -15.22 -8.72
CA ALA A 458 -26.60 -15.83 -8.01
C ALA A 458 -27.69 -14.86 -7.64
N LEU A 459 -27.31 -13.64 -7.25
CA LEU A 459 -28.25 -12.61 -6.84
C LEU A 459 -28.05 -11.36 -7.67
N VAL A 460 -29.13 -10.82 -8.21
CA VAL A 460 -29.16 -9.52 -8.88
C VAL A 460 -29.96 -8.56 -8.01
N VAL A 461 -29.33 -7.48 -7.58
CA VAL A 461 -29.97 -6.43 -6.78
C VAL A 461 -30.24 -5.24 -7.67
N TYR A 462 -31.51 -4.92 -7.85
CA TYR A 462 -31.96 -3.82 -8.71
C TYR A 462 -32.02 -2.48 -7.95
N PRO A 463 -32.06 -1.33 -8.66
CA PRO A 463 -32.10 -0.01 -8.04
C PRO A 463 -33.31 0.24 -7.12
N ASP A 464 -34.41 -0.48 -7.35
CA ASP A 464 -35.62 -0.42 -6.52
C ASP A 464 -35.51 -1.25 -5.22
N GLY A 465 -34.38 -1.94 -5.03
CA GLY A 465 -34.11 -2.80 -3.88
C GLY A 465 -34.64 -4.23 -4.02
N SER A 466 -35.28 -4.57 -5.15
CA SER A 466 -35.69 -5.95 -5.43
C SER A 466 -34.47 -6.83 -5.68
N VAL A 467 -34.57 -8.10 -5.29
CA VAL A 467 -33.51 -9.09 -5.44
C VAL A 467 -34.04 -10.27 -6.25
N GLU A 468 -33.41 -10.51 -7.39
CA GLU A 468 -33.67 -11.68 -8.22
C GLU A 468 -32.65 -12.79 -7.91
N ASP A 469 -33.16 -14.01 -7.69
CA ASP A 469 -32.34 -15.21 -7.51
C ASP A 469 -32.30 -15.99 -8.82
N THR A 470 -31.12 -16.07 -9.42
CA THR A 470 -30.90 -16.73 -10.72
C THR A 470 -30.67 -18.24 -10.56
N GLY A 471 -30.66 -18.75 -9.32
CA GLY A 471 -30.47 -20.17 -9.00
C GLY A 471 -29.02 -20.64 -8.90
N TYR A 472 -28.03 -19.76 -9.08
CA TYR A 472 -26.62 -20.14 -8.93
C TYR A 472 -26.25 -20.44 -7.47
N PRO A 473 -25.49 -21.52 -7.20
CA PRO A 473 -25.03 -21.85 -5.86
C PRO A 473 -23.85 -20.97 -5.43
N ALA A 474 -23.53 -20.99 -4.14
CA ALA A 474 -22.32 -20.34 -3.63
C ALA A 474 -21.08 -21.03 -4.20
N ARG A 475 -20.12 -20.23 -4.71
CA ARG A 475 -18.84 -20.75 -5.18
C ARG A 475 -17.93 -21.05 -3.99
N ALA A 476 -17.28 -22.20 -4.04
CA ALA A 476 -16.33 -22.58 -3.01
C ALA A 476 -15.08 -21.71 -3.10
N LEU A 477 -14.57 -21.28 -1.94
CA LEU A 477 -13.32 -20.52 -1.88
C LEU A 477 -12.16 -21.31 -2.53
N PRO A 478 -11.33 -20.67 -3.38
CA PRO A 478 -10.22 -21.34 -4.04
C PRO A 478 -9.22 -21.90 -3.04
N ARG A 479 -9.01 -23.22 -3.08
CA ARG A 479 -8.06 -23.92 -2.18
C ARG A 479 -6.64 -23.34 -2.27
N ALA A 480 -6.22 -22.92 -3.47
CA ALA A 480 -4.94 -22.26 -3.69
C ALA A 480 -4.85 -20.93 -2.93
N GLY A 481 -5.89 -20.10 -2.98
CA GLY A 481 -5.94 -18.82 -2.25
C GLY A 481 -5.87 -19.01 -0.73
N ILE A 482 -6.61 -19.98 -0.20
CA ILE A 482 -6.55 -20.34 1.22
C ILE A 482 -5.15 -20.84 1.60
N ALA A 483 -4.56 -21.75 0.82
CA ALA A 483 -3.22 -22.27 1.08
C ALA A 483 -2.15 -21.17 1.07
N LEU A 484 -2.25 -20.20 0.16
CA LEU A 484 -1.34 -19.06 0.08
C LEU A 484 -1.52 -18.10 1.27
N LEU A 485 -2.75 -17.85 1.72
CA LEU A 485 -3.03 -17.07 2.92
C LEU A 485 -2.45 -17.76 4.17
N LEU A 486 -2.64 -19.08 4.31
CA LEU A 486 -2.07 -19.87 5.40
C LEU A 486 -0.54 -19.87 5.35
N LEU A 487 0.05 -20.02 4.17
CA LEU A 487 1.50 -19.90 3.99
C LEU A 487 2.00 -18.56 4.52
N TRP A 488 1.34 -17.47 4.17
CA TRP A 488 1.72 -16.13 4.62
C TRP A 488 1.70 -16.00 6.15
N PHE A 489 0.67 -16.53 6.82
CA PHE A 489 0.62 -16.58 8.30
C PHE A 489 1.74 -17.44 8.91
N LEU A 490 2.13 -18.52 8.24
CA LEU A 490 3.16 -19.45 8.73
C LEU A 490 4.58 -18.92 8.53
N LEU A 491 4.83 -18.04 7.55
CA LEU A 491 6.15 -17.49 7.26
C LEU A 491 6.88 -16.93 8.50
N PRO A 492 6.32 -15.98 9.28
CA PRO A 492 7.00 -15.45 10.46
C PRO A 492 7.24 -16.51 11.55
N LEU A 493 6.36 -17.50 11.69
CA LEU A 493 6.50 -18.60 12.65
C LEU A 493 7.66 -19.54 12.26
N LEU A 494 7.71 -19.95 10.99
CA LEU A 494 8.78 -20.78 10.44
C LEU A 494 10.14 -20.09 10.56
N ALA A 495 10.17 -18.79 10.27
CA ALA A 495 11.34 -17.94 10.45
C ALA A 495 11.83 -17.92 11.91
N ALA A 496 10.92 -17.78 12.87
CA ALA A 496 11.26 -17.78 14.30
C ALA A 496 11.85 -19.13 14.73
N VAL A 497 11.23 -20.25 14.33
CA VAL A 497 11.72 -21.60 14.65
C VAL A 497 13.13 -21.83 14.09
N LEU A 498 13.38 -21.49 12.82
CA LEU A 498 14.69 -21.64 12.18
C LEU A 498 15.77 -20.79 12.85
N PHE A 499 15.41 -19.59 13.31
CA PHE A 499 16.31 -18.72 14.06
C PHE A 499 16.71 -19.34 15.41
N PHE A 500 15.75 -19.85 16.18
CA PHE A 500 16.04 -20.50 17.46
C PHE A 500 16.85 -21.80 17.31
N VAL A 501 16.60 -22.59 16.27
CA VAL A 501 17.37 -23.81 15.98
C VAL A 501 18.83 -23.47 15.66
N ARG A 502 19.10 -22.37 14.94
CA ARG A 502 20.48 -21.93 14.65
C ARG A 502 21.22 -21.46 15.89
N LEU A 503 20.54 -20.76 16.82
CA LEU A 503 21.14 -20.33 18.09
C LEU A 503 21.56 -21.50 19.00
N ARG A 504 20.90 -22.66 18.86
CA ARG A 504 21.18 -23.87 19.66
C ARG A 504 22.29 -24.75 19.10
N ARG A 505 22.81 -24.49 17.89
CA ARG A 505 23.94 -25.27 17.37
C ARG A 505 25.23 -24.86 18.09
N PRO A 506 25.93 -25.78 18.79
CA PRO A 506 27.20 -25.45 19.41
C PRO A 506 28.20 -25.03 18.34
N ILE A 507 28.92 -23.92 18.59
CA ILE A 507 30.03 -23.47 17.75
C ILE A 507 31.04 -24.63 17.71
N PRO A 508 31.46 -25.11 16.53
CA PRO A 508 32.54 -26.10 16.45
C PRO A 508 33.75 -25.48 17.15
N ARG A 509 34.25 -26.14 18.21
CA ARG A 509 35.59 -25.83 18.73
C ARG A 509 36.56 -26.11 17.60
N GLU A 510 37.02 -25.08 16.90
CA GLU A 510 38.20 -25.19 16.05
C GLU A 510 39.32 -25.74 16.94
N ARG A 511 39.88 -26.88 16.52
CA ARG A 511 40.98 -27.55 17.20
C ARG A 511 42.18 -26.61 17.15
N ALA A 512 42.75 -26.36 18.33
CA ALA A 512 44.00 -25.65 18.55
C ALA A 512 45.18 -26.33 17.84
#